data_AF-A0A7S1RU62-F1
#
_entry.id   AF-A0A7S1RU62-F1
#
_cell.length_a   1.000
_cell.length_b   1.000
_cell.length_c   1.000
_cell.angle_alpha   90.00
_cell.angle_beta   90.00
_cell.angle_gamma   90.00
#
_symmetry.space_group_name_H-M   'P 1'
#
loop_
_entity.id
_entity.type
_entity.pdbx_description
1 polymer ?
#
loop_
_entity_poly.entity_id
_entity_poly.type
_entity_poly.pdbx_seq_one_letter_code
_entity_poly.pdbx_strand_id
1 'polypeptide(L)'
;MPAKLKIEDVDVSGKRVCIRVDFNVPQDKKDPTIITNTQRIDGAIPTIKAVLERGAKSVVLASHLGRPDGCVVDKYSLKPVAKIVEEKLGKPVTFLPDCSGAEVEAACADPAPGSVFLLENLRFHVE
;
A
#
# COMPACT_ATOMS: atom_id res chain seq x y z
N MET A 1 0.42 -17.54 25.57
CA MET A 1 -0.31 -16.76 24.53
C MET A 1 -0.53 -17.69 23.35
N PRO A 2 -1.72 -17.76 22.74
CA PRO A 2 -1.88 -18.52 21.50
C PRO A 2 -0.96 -17.92 20.42
N ALA A 3 -0.39 -18.78 19.57
CA ALA A 3 0.44 -18.34 18.46
C ALA A 3 -0.36 -17.40 17.55
N LYS A 4 0.28 -16.32 17.07
CA LYS A 4 -0.32 -15.43 16.09
C LYS A 4 -0.43 -16.16 14.76
N LEU A 5 -1.57 -16.04 14.10
CA LEU A 5 -1.78 -16.56 12.74
C LEU A 5 -0.83 -15.85 11.77
N LYS A 6 -0.21 -16.59 10.86
CA LYS A 6 0.66 -16.03 9.84
C LYS A 6 -0.04 -15.97 8.50
N ILE A 7 0.56 -15.25 7.55
CA ILE A 7 -0.01 -15.14 6.19
C ILE A 7 -0.07 -16.50 5.50
N GLU A 8 0.89 -17.39 5.78
CA GLU A 8 0.93 -18.75 5.23
C GLU A 8 -0.28 -19.60 5.66
N ASP A 9 -0.87 -19.27 6.81
CA ASP A 9 -2.01 -20.01 7.40
C ASP A 9 -3.39 -19.53 6.90
N VAL A 10 -3.43 -18.46 6.10
CA VAL A 10 -4.67 -17.82 5.63
C VAL A 10 -4.92 -18.14 4.15
N ASP A 11 -6.10 -18.64 3.80
CA ASP A 11 -6.50 -18.78 2.39
C ASP A 11 -6.87 -17.41 1.79
N VAL A 12 -6.09 -17.00 0.79
CA VAL A 12 -6.24 -15.73 0.09
C VAL A 12 -6.78 -15.91 -1.33
N SER A 13 -6.97 -17.14 -1.81
CA SER A 13 -7.36 -17.40 -3.20
C SER A 13 -8.73 -16.81 -3.53
N GLY A 14 -8.82 -16.03 -4.61
CA GLY A 14 -10.01 -15.31 -5.04
C GLY A 14 -10.46 -14.19 -4.09
N LYS A 15 -9.71 -13.92 -3.01
CA LYS A 15 -10.05 -12.89 -2.01
C LYS A 15 -9.47 -11.53 -2.37
N ARG A 16 -10.12 -10.47 -1.90
CA ARG A 16 -9.57 -9.11 -1.86
C ARG A 16 -8.83 -8.97 -0.53
N VAL A 17 -7.52 -8.74 -0.58
CA VAL A 17 -6.65 -8.72 0.61
C VAL A 17 -6.22 -7.30 0.90
N CYS A 18 -6.43 -6.82 2.12
CA CYS A 18 -5.86 -5.55 2.60
C CYS A 18 -4.59 -5.84 3.39
N ILE A 19 -3.49 -5.17 3.05
CA ILE A 19 -2.19 -5.31 3.71
C ILE A 19 -1.77 -3.97 4.27
N ARG A 20 -1.64 -3.89 5.61
CA ARG A 20 -1.01 -2.76 6.28
C ARG A 20 0.50 -2.91 6.16
N VAL A 21 1.14 -1.97 5.48
CA VAL A 21 2.59 -1.98 5.22
C VAL A 21 3.27 -0.77 5.86
N ASP A 22 4.56 -0.88 6.14
CA ASP A 22 5.38 0.26 6.57
C ASP A 22 6.09 0.87 5.36
N PHE A 23 5.49 1.89 4.75
CA PHE A 23 6.14 2.73 3.75
C PHE A 23 6.51 4.12 4.27
N ASN A 24 6.77 4.25 5.57
CA ASN A 24 7.27 5.49 6.12
C ASN A 24 8.78 5.63 5.81
N VAL A 25 9.09 6.05 4.58
CA VAL A 25 10.43 6.12 4.01
C VAL A 25 11.01 7.55 4.08
N PRO A 26 12.33 7.71 4.20
CA PRO A 26 12.95 9.03 4.15
C PRO A 26 12.89 9.62 2.74
N GLN A 27 12.50 10.88 2.66
CA GLN A 27 12.46 11.67 1.44
C GLN A 27 13.68 12.61 1.38
N ASP A 28 14.03 13.07 0.18
CA ASP A 28 15.08 14.08 0.00
C ASP A 28 14.69 15.40 0.68
N LYS A 29 15.69 16.13 1.19
CA LYS A 29 15.46 17.37 1.94
C LYS A 29 15.01 18.53 1.05
N LYS A 30 15.39 18.53 -0.23
CA LYS A 30 15.07 19.58 -1.20
C LYS A 30 13.83 19.22 -2.00
N ASP A 31 13.70 17.96 -2.40
CA ASP A 31 12.55 17.46 -3.15
C ASP A 31 11.89 16.28 -2.42
N PRO A 32 10.76 16.50 -1.71
CA PRO A 32 10.10 15.43 -0.98
C PRO A 32 9.52 14.33 -1.89
N THR A 33 9.44 14.53 -3.21
CA THR A 33 9.00 13.47 -4.12
C THR A 33 10.06 12.40 -4.35
N ILE A 34 11.32 12.67 -3.99
CA ILE A 34 12.43 11.73 -4.15
C ILE A 34 12.59 10.91 -2.87
N ILE A 35 12.47 9.59 -2.97
CA ILE A 35 12.70 8.65 -1.86
C ILE A 35 14.19 8.28 -1.83
N THR A 36 14.85 8.49 -0.69
CA THR A 36 16.30 8.32 -0.55
C THR A 36 16.72 6.93 -0.07
N ASN A 37 15.79 6.16 0.51
CA ASN A 37 16.04 4.79 0.95
C ASN A 37 14.77 3.95 0.78
N THR A 38 14.87 2.87 0.02
CA THR A 38 13.74 1.99 -0.32
C THR A 38 13.64 0.74 0.54
N GLN A 39 14.50 0.54 1.54
CA GLN A 39 14.59 -0.71 2.32
C GLN A 39 13.25 -1.15 2.91
N ARG A 40 12.42 -0.20 3.35
CA ARG A 40 11.08 -0.49 3.88
C ARG A 40 10.11 -0.98 2.81
N ILE A 41 10.20 -0.40 1.60
CA ILE A 41 9.45 -0.87 0.44
C ILE A 41 9.91 -2.28 0.06
N ASP A 42 11.22 -2.47 -0.06
CA ASP A 42 11.85 -3.76 -0.37
C ASP A 42 11.41 -4.88 0.59
N GLY A 43 11.31 -4.56 1.88
CA GLY A 43 10.85 -5.51 2.91
C GLY A 43 9.41 -5.96 2.76
N ALA A 44 8.53 -5.17 2.14
CA ALA A 44 7.13 -5.53 1.94
C ALA A 44 6.87 -6.32 0.64
N ILE A 45 7.74 -6.19 -0.37
CA ILE A 45 7.56 -6.83 -1.68
C ILE A 45 7.37 -8.35 -1.59
N PRO A 46 8.12 -9.12 -0.78
CA PRO A 46 7.94 -10.57 -0.68
C PRO A 46 6.53 -10.97 -0.23
N THR A 47 5.95 -10.26 0.74
CA THR A 47 4.59 -10.54 1.22
C THR A 47 3.55 -10.23 0.15
N ILE A 48 3.70 -9.11 -0.56
CA ILE A 48 2.78 -8.71 -1.63
C ILE A 48 2.81 -9.75 -2.76
N LYS A 49 4.00 -10.17 -3.19
CA LYS A 49 4.17 -11.22 -4.21
C LYS A 49 3.56 -12.54 -3.77
N ALA A 50 3.84 -13.00 -2.55
CA ALA A 50 3.30 -14.25 -2.01
C ALA A 50 1.76 -14.25 -1.98
N VAL A 51 1.12 -13.14 -1.63
CA VAL A 51 -0.35 -13.03 -1.64
C VAL A 51 -0.91 -13.11 -3.06
N LEU A 52 -0.28 -12.42 -4.02
CA LEU A 52 -0.70 -12.45 -5.43
C LEU A 52 -0.49 -13.84 -6.06
N GLU A 53 0.65 -14.47 -5.81
CA GLU A 53 0.99 -15.81 -6.31
C GLU A 53 0.04 -16.89 -5.78
N ARG A 54 -0.49 -16.70 -4.57
CA ARG A 54 -1.51 -17.58 -3.96
C ARG A 54 -2.93 -17.31 -4.49
N GLY A 55 -3.07 -16.50 -5.53
CA GLY A 55 -4.32 -16.32 -6.26
C GLY A 55 -5.26 -15.29 -5.65
N ALA A 56 -4.77 -14.35 -4.84
CA ALA A 56 -5.60 -13.23 -4.39
C ALA A 56 -6.18 -12.48 -5.59
N LYS A 57 -7.49 -12.18 -5.51
CA LYS A 57 -8.18 -11.40 -6.55
C LYS A 57 -7.60 -10.00 -6.63
N SER A 58 -7.31 -9.37 -5.50
CA SER A 58 -6.62 -8.08 -5.45
C SER A 58 -5.89 -7.87 -4.14
N VAL A 59 -4.94 -6.93 -4.16
CA VAL A 59 -4.21 -6.46 -2.98
C VAL A 59 -4.41 -4.97 -2.83
N VAL A 60 -4.89 -4.52 -1.67
CA VAL A 60 -5.00 -3.12 -1.27
C VAL A 60 -3.93 -2.84 -0.23
N LEU A 61 -2.99 -1.97 -0.55
CA LEU A 61 -1.91 -1.55 0.33
C LEU A 61 -2.32 -0.28 1.06
N ALA A 62 -2.18 -0.28 2.38
CA ALA A 62 -2.41 0.89 3.20
C ALA A 62 -1.16 1.20 4.02
N SER A 63 -0.64 2.42 3.92
CA SER A 63 0.50 2.87 4.73
C SER A 63 0.23 4.22 5.39
N HIS A 64 1.24 4.77 6.05
CA HIS A 64 1.36 6.18 6.37
C HIS A 64 2.75 6.67 5.97
N LEU A 65 2.91 8.00 5.90
CA LEU A 65 4.19 8.65 5.70
C LEU A 65 4.25 9.90 6.59
N GLY A 66 5.35 10.05 7.33
CA GLY A 66 5.55 11.21 8.20
C GLY A 66 4.47 11.39 9.28
N ARG A 67 4.23 12.67 9.63
CA ARG A 67 3.26 13.11 10.63
C ARG A 67 2.45 14.29 10.08
N PRO A 68 1.43 14.01 9.26
CA PRO A 68 0.54 15.04 8.72
C PRO A 68 -0.57 15.47 9.70
N ASP A 69 -0.67 14.85 10.88
CA ASP A 69 -1.56 15.23 11.99
C ASP A 69 -3.04 15.42 11.58
N GLY A 70 -3.57 14.52 10.73
CA GLY A 70 -4.98 14.54 10.30
C GLY A 70 -5.30 15.59 9.23
N CYS A 71 -4.29 16.11 8.54
CA CYS A 71 -4.44 17.08 7.45
C CYS A 71 -3.83 16.53 6.15
N VAL A 72 -4.42 16.88 5.00
CA VAL A 72 -3.80 16.58 3.71
C VAL A 72 -2.57 17.47 3.52
N VAL A 73 -1.39 16.86 3.42
CA VAL A 73 -0.11 17.54 3.24
C VAL A 73 0.64 16.88 2.09
N ASP A 74 0.78 17.58 0.96
CA ASP A 74 1.37 17.06 -0.29
C ASP A 74 2.73 16.40 -0.08
N LYS A 75 3.57 16.96 0.79
CA LYS A 75 4.88 16.41 1.17
C LYS A 75 4.79 14.97 1.67
N TYR A 76 3.70 14.61 2.34
CA TYR A 76 3.48 13.30 2.94
C TYR A 76 2.58 12.39 2.08
N SER A 77 2.32 12.73 0.82
CA SER A 77 1.61 11.85 -0.11
C SER A 77 2.41 10.56 -0.38
N LEU A 78 1.70 9.44 -0.50
CA LEU A 78 2.25 8.14 -0.89
C LEU A 78 2.38 7.98 -2.41
N LYS A 79 1.99 8.97 -3.21
CA LYS A 79 2.08 8.91 -4.67
C LYS A 79 3.50 8.59 -5.20
N PRO A 80 4.61 9.13 -4.63
CA PRO A 80 5.95 8.73 -5.06
C PRO A 80 6.30 7.29 -4.68
N VAL A 81 5.78 6.81 -3.54
CA VAL A 81 5.94 5.42 -3.09
C VAL A 81 5.25 4.46 -4.08
N ALA A 82 4.06 4.80 -4.57
CA ALA A 82 3.31 3.98 -5.54
C ALA A 82 4.17 3.61 -6.76
N LYS A 83 4.89 4.61 -7.32
CA LYS A 83 5.76 4.41 -8.49
C LYS A 83 6.91 3.43 -8.21
N ILE A 84 7.53 3.53 -7.04
CA ILE A 84 8.63 2.63 -6.65
C ILE A 84 8.11 1.22 -6.37
N VAL A 85 6.93 1.10 -5.77
CA VAL A 85 6.28 -0.20 -5.55
C VAL A 85 5.97 -0.86 -6.88
N GLU A 86 5.41 -0.11 -7.86
CA GLU A 86 5.15 -0.60 -9.22
C GLU A 86 6.42 -1.14 -9.89
N GLU A 87 7.51 -0.37 -9.85
CA GLU A 87 8.81 -0.76 -10.40
C GLU A 87 9.34 -2.05 -9.75
N LYS A 88 9.36 -2.12 -8.41
CA LYS A 88 9.91 -3.27 -7.68
C LYS A 88 9.03 -4.51 -7.74
N LEU A 89 7.72 -4.32 -7.85
CA LEU A 89 6.77 -5.40 -7.99
C LEU A 89 6.76 -5.97 -9.43
N GLY A 90 7.09 -5.13 -10.42
CA GLY A 90 7.00 -5.49 -11.84
C GLY A 90 5.56 -5.64 -12.32
N LYS A 91 4.61 -4.97 -11.65
CA LYS A 91 3.17 -5.00 -11.94
C LYS A 91 2.59 -3.61 -11.73
N PRO A 92 1.58 -3.20 -12.53
CA PRO A 92 0.91 -1.92 -12.35
C PRO A 92 0.34 -1.76 -10.93
N VAL A 93 0.55 -0.59 -10.33
CA VAL A 93 -0.02 -0.22 -9.03
C VAL A 93 -0.92 0.99 -9.21
N THR A 94 -2.21 0.81 -8.96
CA THR A 94 -3.17 1.91 -9.03
C THR A 94 -3.12 2.69 -7.73
N PHE A 95 -2.67 3.94 -7.80
CA PHE A 95 -2.73 4.86 -6.67
C PHE A 95 -4.12 5.47 -6.55
N LEU A 96 -4.72 5.39 -5.36
CA LEU A 96 -6.02 6.01 -5.06
C LEU A 96 -5.80 7.30 -4.25
N PRO A 97 -6.53 8.38 -4.57
CA PRO A 97 -6.29 9.71 -3.98
C PRO A 97 -6.68 9.81 -2.51
N ASP A 98 -7.40 8.82 -1.98
CA ASP A 98 -7.84 8.72 -0.60
C ASP A 98 -7.70 7.27 -0.12
N CYS A 99 -7.92 7.04 1.17
CA CYS A 99 -7.98 5.71 1.78
C CYS A 99 -9.41 5.24 2.10
N SER A 100 -10.41 6.12 1.94
CA SER A 100 -11.81 5.80 2.15
C SER A 100 -12.71 6.59 1.19
N GLY A 101 -14.01 6.31 1.20
CA GLY A 101 -14.99 7.02 0.38
C GLY A 101 -15.39 6.29 -0.90
N ALA A 102 -16.41 6.83 -1.56
CA ALA A 102 -17.12 6.16 -2.66
C ALA A 102 -16.22 5.80 -3.85
N GLU A 103 -15.24 6.65 -4.20
CA GLU A 103 -14.29 6.38 -5.28
C GLU A 103 -13.39 5.18 -4.95
N VAL A 104 -12.85 5.12 -3.73
CA VAL A 104 -12.01 4.03 -3.24
C VAL A 104 -12.80 2.72 -3.16
N GLU A 105 -14.02 2.79 -2.64
CA GLU A 105 -14.93 1.65 -2.55
C GLU A 105 -15.28 1.10 -3.93
N ALA A 106 -15.61 1.98 -4.89
CA ALA A 106 -15.93 1.59 -6.25
C ALA A 106 -14.73 0.95 -6.95
N ALA A 107 -13.53 1.53 -6.82
CA ALA A 107 -12.30 0.97 -7.39
C ALA A 107 -11.95 -0.41 -6.80
N CYS A 108 -12.21 -0.62 -5.50
CA CYS A 108 -11.90 -1.87 -4.81
C CYS A 108 -13.04 -2.91 -4.86
N ALA A 109 -14.23 -2.55 -5.34
CA ALA A 109 -15.42 -3.41 -5.28
C ALA A 109 -15.24 -4.71 -6.08
N ASP A 110 -14.89 -4.57 -7.36
CA ASP A 110 -14.71 -5.69 -8.28
C ASP A 110 -13.53 -5.47 -9.24
N PRO A 111 -12.29 -5.44 -8.73
CA PRO A 111 -11.13 -5.22 -9.56
C PRO A 111 -10.78 -6.45 -10.39
N ALA A 112 -10.03 -6.23 -11.47
CA ALA A 112 -9.47 -7.32 -12.26
C ALA A 112 -8.59 -8.25 -11.38
N PRO A 113 -8.55 -9.56 -11.66
CA PRO A 113 -7.70 -10.48 -10.91
C PRO A 113 -6.22 -10.06 -10.95
N GLY A 114 -5.59 -10.03 -9.77
CA GLY A 114 -4.20 -9.62 -9.59
C GLY A 114 -3.98 -8.11 -9.52
N SER A 115 -5.04 -7.29 -9.46
CA SER A 115 -4.91 -5.84 -9.28
C SER A 115 -4.26 -5.48 -7.95
N VAL A 116 -3.42 -4.44 -7.97
CA VAL A 116 -2.75 -3.90 -6.80
C VAL A 116 -3.09 -2.43 -6.67
N PHE A 117 -3.56 -2.03 -5.49
CA PHE A 117 -3.90 -0.65 -5.14
C PHE A 117 -2.99 -0.16 -4.04
N LEU A 118 -2.60 1.12 -4.09
CA LEU A 118 -2.02 1.83 -2.95
C LEU A 118 -2.95 2.97 -2.59
N LEU A 119 -3.48 2.93 -1.36
CA LEU A 119 -4.27 4.01 -0.79
C LEU A 119 -3.38 5.20 -0.42
N GLU A 120 -3.98 6.39 -0.36
CA GLU A 120 -3.30 7.56 0.18
C GLU A 120 -3.02 7.40 1.69
N ASN A 121 -2.17 8.28 2.21
CA ASN A 121 -1.68 8.30 3.58
C ASN A 121 -2.82 8.28 4.61
N LEU A 122 -2.92 7.17 5.38
CA LEU A 122 -3.98 7.05 6.38
C LEU A 122 -3.97 8.16 7.45
N ARG A 123 -2.82 8.80 7.69
CA ARG A 123 -2.73 9.88 8.68
C ARG A 123 -3.25 11.24 8.17
N PHE A 124 -3.70 11.32 6.93
CA PHE A 124 -4.48 12.48 6.46
C PHE A 124 -5.86 12.54 7.11
N HIS A 125 -6.32 11.43 7.69
CA HIS A 125 -7.51 11.32 8.52
C HIS A 125 -7.10 11.30 10.00
N VAL A 126 -7.92 11.89 10.87
CA VAL A 126 -7.62 12.07 12.31
C VAL A 126 -8.00 10.85 13.15
N GLU A 127 -8.90 10.04 12.61
CA GLU A 127 -9.44 8.79 13.16
C GLU A 127 -8.38 7.70 13.42
#